data_AF-A0A945S3P4-F1
#
_entry.id   AF-A0A945S3P4-F1
#
_cell.length_a   1.000
_cell.length_b   1.000
_cell.length_c   1.000
_cell.angle_alpha   90.00
_cell.angle_beta   90.00
_cell.angle_gamma   90.00
#
_symmetry.space_group_name_H-M   'P 1'
#
loop_
_entity.id
_entity.type
_entity.pdbx_description
1 polymer ?
#
loop_
_entity_poly.entity_id
_entity_poly.type
_entity_poly.pdbx_seq_one_letter_code
_entity_poly.pdbx_strand_id
1 'polypeptide(L)'
;MTGALLAAFGGFLTGGSSGMAKETSMSFIENGTIRVGVDLSIGGAVTHVSHVERSGNLINSHDWGRQIQMSFYSGPHNYQREGKRKAKHWGGFPWNPIQSGDSFGNGSRVLESRNTGTALYVRSVPMLWPMDNDPGQCTFETWIELEGSTFRFRGRLNNRRGDTTQYRPFHQEVPAVYTNGVWHRLMTYVGERPFTDGPLTEVRKTAREPWPWSKWLASESWAALVDETGWGIGVWHPGVYEYHGGFAGRRGSGGPKDGPTGYVSPMHTDVLDHDIVYEYSCVFVVGSLTGIRQYAREHNAQRPASLTWAFEADRQHWGIRNAVDGGWPIAGGIDVALDGRRATLDSPFVFWQADQTPTLRIRASFKTKGREARVFWRPYSAEIHTTASWNAWAASWWTEERSVAMPVTNDGTMTDYVVNLGQSGAYRGALCGLRIGFPEAVKEDSVRVERISLERVGQ
;
A
#
# COMPACT_ATOMS: atom_id res chain seq x y z
N MET A 1 15.64 -8.08 -2.89
CA MET A 1 14.50 -8.93 -2.45
C MET A 1 13.32 -8.64 -3.36
N THR A 2 13.45 -9.06 -4.61
CA THR A 2 12.63 -8.55 -5.72
C THR A 2 12.76 -9.53 -6.85
N GLY A 3 11.69 -10.26 -7.12
CA GLY A 3 11.75 -11.33 -8.10
C GLY A 3 10.46 -12.16 -8.14
N ALA A 4 9.30 -11.51 -8.08
CA ALA A 4 8.01 -12.19 -8.12
C ALA A 4 6.93 -11.50 -8.96
N LEU A 5 7.23 -10.34 -9.55
CA LEU A 5 6.36 -9.69 -10.53
C LEU A 5 7.03 -9.77 -11.91
N LEU A 6 7.14 -10.98 -12.44
CA LEU A 6 7.48 -11.23 -13.84
C LEU A 6 6.26 -11.83 -14.53
N ALA A 7 5.99 -11.31 -15.73
CA ALA A 7 5.05 -11.76 -16.75
C ALA A 7 3.58 -11.32 -16.59
N ALA A 8 3.17 -10.34 -17.41
CA ALA A 8 2.24 -10.57 -18.54
C ALA A 8 1.52 -9.28 -18.98
N PHE A 9 2.16 -8.47 -19.81
CA PHE A 9 1.45 -7.67 -20.81
C PHE A 9 2.00 -8.10 -22.18
N GLY A 10 1.33 -9.09 -22.79
CA GLY A 10 1.77 -9.68 -24.05
C GLY A 10 1.40 -11.15 -24.15
N GLY A 11 0.10 -11.45 -24.10
CA GLY A 11 -0.43 -12.78 -24.36
C GLY A 11 -1.76 -12.63 -25.08
N PHE A 12 -1.71 -12.49 -26.40
CA PHE A 12 -2.89 -12.66 -27.26
C PHE A 12 -3.40 -14.09 -27.10
N LEU A 13 -4.65 -14.24 -26.68
CA LEU A 13 -5.44 -15.43 -26.97
C LEU A 13 -6.73 -14.97 -27.63
N THR A 14 -6.74 -15.00 -28.96
CA THR A 14 -7.97 -15.12 -29.74
C THR A 14 -8.52 -16.53 -29.50
N GLY A 15 -9.44 -16.63 -28.54
CA GLY A 15 -10.19 -17.86 -28.28
C GLY A 15 -11.64 -17.46 -28.01
N GLY A 16 -12.45 -17.44 -29.07
CA GLY A 16 -13.89 -17.25 -28.94
C GLY A 16 -14.51 -18.43 -28.20
N SER A 17 -14.99 -18.18 -26.99
CA SER A 17 -16.10 -18.93 -26.43
C SER A 17 -17.19 -17.92 -26.10
N SER A 18 -18.33 -18.03 -26.77
CA SER A 18 -19.55 -17.31 -26.43
C SER A 18 -20.08 -17.83 -25.09
N GLY A 19 -19.45 -17.41 -24.01
CA GLY A 19 -20.06 -17.46 -22.69
C GLY A 19 -21.11 -16.36 -22.64
N MET A 20 -22.35 -16.71 -22.26
CA MET A 20 -23.39 -15.73 -21.96
C MET A 20 -22.78 -14.63 -21.09
N ALA A 21 -22.84 -13.38 -21.56
CA ALA A 21 -22.38 -12.24 -20.77
C ALA A 21 -23.15 -12.28 -19.46
N LYS A 22 -22.45 -12.55 -18.36
CA LYS A 22 -23.05 -12.50 -17.02
C LYS A 22 -23.59 -11.08 -16.85
N GLU A 23 -24.90 -10.96 -16.67
CA GLU A 23 -25.57 -9.66 -16.56
C GLU A 23 -24.95 -8.87 -15.39
N THR A 24 -24.39 -7.70 -15.69
CA THR A 24 -23.77 -6.83 -14.69
C THR A 24 -24.81 -6.34 -13.69
N SER A 25 -24.53 -6.41 -12.40
CA SER A 25 -25.43 -5.94 -11.35
C SER A 25 -24.88 -4.65 -10.74
N MET A 26 -25.08 -3.53 -11.44
CA MET A 26 -24.54 -2.24 -11.04
C MET A 26 -25.35 -1.60 -9.91
N SER A 27 -24.67 -1.07 -8.90
CA SER A 27 -25.23 -0.21 -7.86
C SER A 27 -24.55 1.15 -7.88
N PHE A 28 -25.31 2.22 -8.06
CA PHE A 28 -24.80 3.58 -8.18
C PHE A 28 -25.15 4.44 -6.97
N ILE A 29 -24.23 5.32 -6.62
CA ILE A 29 -24.43 6.49 -5.77
C ILE A 29 -24.06 7.75 -6.55
N GLU A 30 -24.74 8.85 -6.30
CA GLU A 30 -24.46 10.13 -6.94
C GLU A 30 -24.80 11.30 -6.03
N ASN A 31 -24.11 12.41 -6.26
CA ASN A 31 -24.46 13.71 -5.70
C ASN A 31 -24.53 14.73 -6.86
N GLY A 32 -24.66 16.02 -6.55
CA GLY A 32 -24.69 17.08 -7.56
C GLY A 32 -23.39 17.31 -8.34
N THR A 33 -22.37 16.45 -8.21
CA THR A 33 -21.04 16.65 -8.81
C THR A 33 -20.45 15.38 -9.42
N ILE A 34 -20.54 14.23 -8.74
CA ILE A 34 -20.00 12.96 -9.21
C ILE A 34 -20.99 11.81 -9.05
N ARG A 35 -20.77 10.76 -9.86
CA ARG A 35 -21.46 9.47 -9.78
C ARG A 35 -20.43 8.36 -9.69
N VAL A 36 -20.62 7.46 -8.72
CA VAL A 36 -19.77 6.28 -8.47
C VAL A 36 -20.62 5.03 -8.57
N GLY A 37 -20.14 4.00 -9.28
CA GLY A 37 -20.81 2.73 -9.46
C GLY A 37 -19.93 1.54 -9.10
N VAL A 38 -20.50 0.61 -8.35
CA VAL A 38 -19.89 -0.70 -8.07
C VAL A 38 -20.61 -1.80 -8.83
N ASP A 39 -19.90 -2.85 -9.21
CA ASP A 39 -20.49 -4.04 -9.83
C ASP A 39 -20.63 -5.19 -8.82
N LEU A 40 -21.87 -5.45 -8.40
CA LEU A 40 -22.20 -6.49 -7.42
C LEU A 40 -22.03 -7.91 -7.99
N SER A 41 -21.89 -8.07 -9.32
CA SER A 41 -21.64 -9.38 -9.94
C SER A 41 -20.19 -9.86 -9.78
N ILE A 42 -19.29 -8.96 -9.36
CA ILE A 42 -17.85 -9.15 -9.16
C ILE A 42 -17.40 -8.55 -7.81
N GLY A 43 -18.06 -8.93 -6.72
CA GLY A 43 -17.62 -8.58 -5.36
C GLY A 43 -17.75 -7.10 -4.95
N GLY A 44 -18.39 -6.26 -5.77
CA GLY A 44 -18.64 -4.85 -5.47
C GLY A 44 -17.45 -3.93 -5.68
N ALA A 45 -16.52 -4.26 -6.58
CA ALA A 45 -15.46 -3.34 -6.97
C ALA A 45 -16.04 -2.13 -7.72
N VAL A 46 -15.38 -0.97 -7.61
CA VAL A 46 -15.79 0.24 -8.33
C VAL A 46 -15.36 0.10 -9.78
N THR A 47 -16.34 0.06 -10.68
CA THR A 47 -16.16 -0.06 -12.13
C THR A 47 -16.60 1.21 -12.88
N HIS A 48 -17.19 2.17 -12.17
CA HIS A 48 -17.64 3.44 -12.74
C HIS A 48 -17.35 4.63 -11.83
N VAL A 49 -16.70 5.66 -12.37
CA VAL A 49 -16.64 6.99 -11.77
C VAL A 49 -16.81 8.00 -12.89
N SER A 50 -17.69 8.99 -12.72
CA SER A 50 -17.89 10.07 -13.68
C SER A 50 -18.26 11.38 -12.97
N HIS A 51 -18.03 12.51 -13.63
CA HIS A 51 -18.47 13.82 -13.17
C HIS A 51 -19.77 14.21 -13.89
N VAL A 52 -20.70 14.88 -13.23
CA VAL A 52 -22.04 15.15 -13.81
C VAL A 52 -21.98 16.06 -15.04
N GLU A 53 -21.02 17.00 -15.07
CA GLU A 53 -20.82 17.93 -16.21
C GLU A 53 -19.83 17.41 -17.27
N ARG A 54 -19.19 16.25 -17.04
CA ARG A 54 -18.24 15.67 -18.02
C ARG A 54 -18.60 14.22 -18.29
N SER A 55 -18.96 13.93 -19.53
CA SER A 55 -19.26 12.57 -19.96
C SER A 55 -18.02 11.68 -19.87
N GLY A 56 -18.26 10.39 -19.62
CA GLY A 56 -17.23 9.37 -19.63
C GLY A 56 -17.01 8.72 -18.27
N ASN A 57 -16.86 7.39 -18.31
CA ASN A 57 -16.39 6.63 -17.17
C ASN A 57 -14.86 6.74 -17.09
N LEU A 58 -14.34 7.13 -15.93
CA LEU A 58 -12.91 7.20 -15.63
C LEU A 58 -12.24 5.83 -15.55
N ILE A 59 -13.00 4.81 -15.14
CA ILE A 59 -12.47 3.54 -14.64
C ILE A 59 -12.38 2.49 -15.76
N ASN A 60 -11.24 1.82 -15.84
CA ASN A 60 -11.08 0.65 -16.70
C ASN A 60 -11.69 -0.57 -16.01
N SER A 61 -12.23 -1.49 -16.81
CA SER A 61 -12.79 -2.78 -16.37
C SER A 61 -12.71 -3.79 -17.51
N HIS A 62 -11.56 -3.82 -18.22
CA HIS A 62 -11.30 -4.74 -19.32
C HIS A 62 -11.25 -6.19 -18.87
N ASP A 63 -10.58 -6.42 -17.74
CA ASP A 63 -10.53 -7.69 -17.01
C ASP A 63 -10.76 -7.41 -15.52
N TRP A 64 -10.79 -8.45 -14.69
CA TRP A 64 -11.08 -8.31 -13.27
C TRP A 64 -9.85 -7.97 -12.41
N GLY A 65 -8.69 -7.78 -13.03
CA GLY A 65 -7.54 -7.16 -12.37
C GLY A 65 -7.60 -5.64 -12.38
N ARG A 66 -8.49 -5.02 -13.16
CA ARG A 66 -8.46 -3.57 -13.45
C ARG A 66 -9.72 -2.86 -13.00
N GLN A 67 -9.78 -2.37 -11.77
CA GLN A 67 -10.89 -1.57 -11.21
C GLN A 67 -10.32 -0.56 -10.20
N ILE A 68 -11.16 0.16 -9.45
CA ILE A 68 -10.75 0.55 -8.09
C ILE A 68 -11.14 -0.59 -7.16
N GLN A 69 -10.14 -1.30 -6.62
CA GLN A 69 -10.38 -2.51 -5.83
C GLN A 69 -9.32 -2.80 -4.76
N MET A 70 -9.74 -3.51 -3.71
CA MET A 70 -8.84 -4.12 -2.74
C MET A 70 -8.07 -5.30 -3.37
N SER A 71 -6.75 -5.32 -3.14
CA SER A 71 -5.86 -6.41 -3.54
C SER A 71 -4.77 -6.57 -2.49
N PHE A 72 -4.81 -7.69 -1.77
CA PHE A 72 -3.89 -7.97 -0.66
C PHE A 72 -2.95 -9.10 -1.01
N TYR A 73 -1.78 -9.13 -0.38
CA TYR A 73 -0.73 -10.11 -0.62
C TYR A 73 -0.22 -10.66 0.70
N SER A 74 -0.03 -11.97 0.78
CA SER A 74 0.64 -12.61 1.90
C SER A 74 1.31 -13.89 1.43
N GLY A 75 2.10 -14.51 2.29
CA GLY A 75 2.71 -15.79 1.95
C GLY A 75 1.69 -16.93 1.93
N PRO A 76 2.11 -18.12 1.47
CA PRO A 76 3.43 -18.41 0.91
C PRO A 76 3.66 -17.69 -0.42
N HIS A 77 4.93 -17.40 -0.73
CA HIS A 77 5.31 -16.64 -1.92
C HIS A 77 4.90 -17.31 -3.23
N ASN A 78 4.81 -18.64 -3.24
CA ASN A 78 4.24 -19.41 -4.34
C ASN A 78 3.00 -20.14 -3.81
N TYR A 79 1.89 -19.43 -3.69
CA TYR A 79 0.65 -20.02 -3.16
C TYR A 79 0.10 -21.09 -4.09
N GLN A 80 -0.26 -22.23 -3.51
CA GLN A 80 -0.90 -23.33 -4.22
C GLN A 80 -1.81 -24.05 -3.22
N ARG A 81 -3.06 -24.29 -3.62
CA ARG A 81 -4.02 -25.13 -2.87
C ARG A 81 -4.12 -26.49 -3.55
N GLU A 82 -4.10 -27.57 -2.79
CA GLU A 82 -4.31 -28.91 -3.33
C GLU A 82 -5.62 -28.99 -4.12
N GLY A 83 -5.59 -29.66 -5.28
CA GLY A 83 -6.75 -29.80 -6.16
C GLY A 83 -7.18 -28.54 -6.93
N LYS A 84 -6.54 -27.39 -6.71
CA LYS A 84 -6.83 -26.14 -7.45
C LYS A 84 -5.81 -25.90 -8.55
N ARG A 85 -6.30 -25.46 -9.72
CA ARG A 85 -5.43 -25.06 -10.83
C ARG A 85 -4.87 -23.66 -10.56
N LYS A 86 -3.59 -23.47 -10.86
CA LYS A 86 -2.93 -22.15 -10.86
C LYS A 86 -2.61 -21.73 -12.28
N ALA A 87 -2.83 -20.46 -12.60
CA ALA A 87 -2.50 -19.91 -13.91
C ALA A 87 -0.99 -19.98 -14.15
N LYS A 88 -0.56 -20.55 -15.27
CA LYS A 88 0.87 -20.74 -15.59
C LYS A 88 1.65 -19.43 -15.56
N HIS A 89 1.07 -18.36 -16.12
CA HIS A 89 1.66 -17.02 -16.16
C HIS A 89 1.85 -16.43 -14.76
N TRP A 90 1.07 -16.89 -13.79
CA TRP A 90 1.14 -16.50 -12.38
C TRP A 90 1.78 -17.57 -11.51
N GLY A 91 2.55 -18.52 -12.08
CA GLY A 91 3.07 -19.68 -11.35
C GLY A 91 3.84 -19.35 -10.07
N GLY A 92 4.52 -18.20 -10.02
CA GLY A 92 5.25 -17.71 -8.85
C GLY A 92 4.49 -16.74 -7.94
N PHE A 93 3.19 -16.50 -8.16
CA PHE A 93 2.43 -15.51 -7.39
C PHE A 93 2.13 -15.99 -5.95
N PRO A 94 2.12 -15.05 -4.98
CA PRO A 94 1.81 -15.33 -3.60
C PRO A 94 0.30 -15.53 -3.37
N TRP A 95 -0.11 -15.67 -2.11
CA TRP A 95 -1.52 -15.61 -1.75
C TRP A 95 -2.04 -14.19 -2.02
N ASN A 96 -2.99 -14.05 -2.93
CA ASN A 96 -3.47 -12.75 -3.40
C ASN A 96 -4.99 -12.74 -3.63
N PRO A 97 -5.80 -12.49 -2.59
CA PRO A 97 -7.22 -12.23 -2.77
C PRO A 97 -7.43 -10.86 -3.40
N ILE A 98 -8.28 -10.78 -4.42
CA ILE A 98 -8.69 -9.53 -5.05
C ILE A 98 -10.21 -9.40 -5.08
N GLN A 99 -10.69 -8.16 -5.05
CA GLN A 99 -12.12 -7.88 -4.83
C GLN A 99 -12.99 -8.33 -6.00
N SER A 100 -12.55 -8.16 -7.25
CA SER A 100 -13.39 -8.41 -8.42
C SER A 100 -13.59 -9.90 -8.76
N GLY A 101 -12.51 -10.67 -8.79
CA GLY A 101 -12.57 -12.08 -9.21
C GLY A 101 -11.20 -12.61 -9.66
N ASP A 102 -11.10 -13.89 -9.98
CA ASP A 102 -9.82 -14.48 -10.39
C ASP A 102 -9.48 -14.25 -11.87
N SER A 103 -8.24 -14.60 -12.24
CA SER A 103 -7.75 -14.49 -13.63
C SER A 103 -8.37 -15.51 -14.61
N PHE A 104 -9.25 -16.40 -14.13
CA PHE A 104 -9.95 -17.41 -14.92
C PHE A 104 -11.39 -17.01 -15.25
N GLY A 105 -11.88 -15.89 -14.73
CA GLY A 105 -13.26 -15.48 -14.98
C GLY A 105 -14.28 -16.07 -13.99
N ASN A 106 -13.87 -16.44 -12.76
CA ASN A 106 -14.80 -16.63 -11.62
C ASN A 106 -14.89 -15.40 -10.67
N GLY A 107 -16.06 -14.75 -10.65
CA GLY A 107 -16.25 -13.47 -9.95
C GLY A 107 -16.43 -13.64 -8.44
N SER A 108 -15.96 -12.66 -7.68
CA SER A 108 -16.15 -12.64 -6.22
C SER A 108 -17.62 -12.54 -5.83
N ARG A 109 -17.97 -13.13 -4.69
CA ARG A 109 -19.37 -13.26 -4.26
C ARG A 109 -19.74 -12.18 -3.26
N VAL A 110 -20.72 -11.35 -3.59
CA VAL A 110 -21.33 -10.41 -2.65
C VAL A 110 -22.16 -11.18 -1.62
N LEU A 111 -21.95 -10.85 -0.34
CA LEU A 111 -22.70 -11.37 0.81
C LEU A 111 -23.77 -10.38 1.25
N GLU A 112 -23.45 -9.09 1.18
CA GLU A 112 -24.32 -8.00 1.62
C GLU A 112 -24.01 -6.73 0.83
N SER A 113 -25.05 -5.95 0.53
CA SER A 113 -24.89 -4.61 -0.04
C SER A 113 -25.95 -3.67 0.54
N ARG A 114 -25.57 -2.43 0.82
CA ARG A 114 -26.48 -1.34 1.22
C ARG A 114 -26.16 -0.10 0.41
N ASN A 115 -27.18 0.64 0.01
CA ASN A 115 -27.06 1.86 -0.79
C ASN A 115 -28.10 2.88 -0.30
N THR A 116 -27.65 4.10 0.01
CA THR A 116 -28.50 5.21 0.48
C THR A 116 -28.67 6.33 -0.56
N GLY A 117 -28.14 6.16 -1.76
CA GLY A 117 -28.07 7.18 -2.81
C GLY A 117 -26.77 7.99 -2.80
N THR A 118 -26.20 8.26 -1.61
CA THR A 118 -24.93 9.00 -1.44
C THR A 118 -23.85 8.23 -0.69
N ALA A 119 -24.20 7.09 -0.09
CA ALA A 119 -23.28 6.17 0.54
C ALA A 119 -23.57 4.72 0.13
N LEU A 120 -22.52 3.91 0.05
CA LEU A 120 -22.57 2.52 -0.37
C LEU A 120 -21.73 1.66 0.57
N TYR A 121 -22.25 0.49 0.93
CA TYR A 121 -21.53 -0.57 1.62
C TYR A 121 -21.63 -1.88 0.83
N VAL A 122 -20.51 -2.58 0.66
CA VAL A 122 -20.50 -3.96 0.14
C VAL A 122 -19.65 -4.83 1.05
N ARG A 123 -20.14 -6.04 1.34
CA ARG A 123 -19.37 -7.15 1.90
C ARG A 123 -19.30 -8.29 0.92
N SER A 124 -18.11 -8.84 0.66
CA SER A 124 -17.91 -9.92 -0.29
C SER A 124 -16.88 -10.96 0.18
N VAL A 125 -16.92 -12.13 -0.44
CA VAL A 125 -15.84 -13.12 -0.41
C VAL A 125 -15.00 -12.94 -1.67
N PRO A 126 -13.73 -12.52 -1.56
CA PRO A 126 -12.86 -12.32 -2.71
C PRO A 126 -12.42 -13.67 -3.30
N MET A 127 -11.92 -13.63 -4.54
CA MET A 127 -11.26 -14.75 -5.20
C MET A 127 -9.75 -14.58 -5.18
N LEU A 128 -9.01 -15.68 -5.16
CA LEU A 128 -7.56 -15.65 -5.26
C LEU A 128 -7.14 -15.49 -6.72
N TRP A 129 -6.55 -14.34 -7.07
CA TRP A 129 -6.21 -13.97 -8.45
C TRP A 129 -5.51 -15.06 -9.27
N PRO A 130 -4.42 -15.70 -8.78
CA PRO A 130 -3.68 -16.65 -9.61
C PRO A 130 -4.34 -18.04 -9.69
N MET A 131 -5.41 -18.28 -8.93
CA MET A 131 -6.03 -19.60 -8.76
C MET A 131 -7.36 -19.68 -9.49
N ASP A 132 -7.70 -20.86 -9.98
CA ASP A 132 -8.96 -21.12 -10.67
C ASP A 132 -10.07 -21.46 -9.68
N ASN A 133 -11.06 -20.56 -9.61
CA ASN A 133 -12.26 -20.67 -8.80
C ASN A 133 -11.94 -21.00 -7.34
N ASP A 134 -10.97 -20.30 -6.75
CA ASP A 134 -10.54 -20.51 -5.38
C ASP A 134 -10.85 -19.29 -4.49
N PRO A 135 -11.93 -19.33 -3.69
CA PRO A 135 -12.26 -18.25 -2.78
C PRO A 135 -11.17 -18.04 -1.71
N GLY A 136 -10.94 -16.78 -1.38
CA GLY A 136 -10.12 -16.37 -0.26
C GLY A 136 -10.74 -16.85 1.06
N GLN A 137 -9.89 -17.27 2.00
CA GLN A 137 -10.30 -17.53 3.38
C GLN A 137 -10.38 -16.21 4.16
N CYS A 138 -11.20 -15.29 3.67
CA CYS A 138 -11.37 -13.95 4.22
C CYS A 138 -12.67 -13.31 3.70
N THR A 139 -13.06 -12.18 4.28
CA THR A 139 -14.09 -11.31 3.70
C THR A 139 -13.56 -9.91 3.51
N PHE A 140 -14.01 -9.27 2.44
CA PHE A 140 -13.77 -7.88 2.12
C PHE A 140 -15.00 -7.06 2.45
N GLU A 141 -14.79 -5.87 3.01
CA GLU A 141 -15.82 -4.86 3.20
C GLU A 141 -15.35 -3.54 2.61
N THR A 142 -16.26 -2.84 1.93
CA THR A 142 -16.02 -1.53 1.33
C THR A 142 -17.12 -0.57 1.73
N TRP A 143 -16.73 0.63 2.17
CA TRP A 143 -17.62 1.76 2.37
C TRP A 143 -17.21 2.89 1.42
N ILE A 144 -18.18 3.47 0.71
CA ILE A 144 -17.98 4.59 -0.20
C ILE A 144 -18.96 5.69 0.18
N GLU A 145 -18.46 6.90 0.40
CA GLU A 145 -19.27 8.07 0.77
C GLU A 145 -18.90 9.25 -0.12
N LEU A 146 -19.89 9.93 -0.70
CA LEU A 146 -19.67 11.07 -1.61
C LEU A 146 -19.66 12.40 -0.84
N GLU A 147 -18.72 13.28 -1.18
CA GLU A 147 -18.65 14.66 -0.67
C GLU A 147 -18.11 15.59 -1.76
N GLY A 148 -18.98 16.46 -2.31
CA GLY A 148 -18.63 17.33 -3.43
C GLY A 148 -18.06 16.54 -4.60
N SER A 149 -16.87 16.92 -5.08
CA SER A 149 -16.14 16.22 -6.14
C SER A 149 -15.27 15.05 -5.66
N THR A 150 -15.46 14.61 -4.42
CA THR A 150 -14.66 13.56 -3.79
C THR A 150 -15.52 12.36 -3.38
N PHE A 151 -14.88 11.20 -3.24
CA PHE A 151 -15.46 10.10 -2.50
C PHE A 151 -14.43 9.47 -1.57
N ARG A 152 -14.84 9.24 -0.32
CA ARG A 152 -14.06 8.48 0.65
C ARG A 152 -14.25 7.00 0.37
N PHE A 153 -13.16 6.25 0.33
CA PHE A 153 -13.14 4.80 0.20
C PHE A 153 -12.51 4.21 1.45
N ARG A 154 -13.26 3.43 2.21
CA ARG A 154 -12.75 2.61 3.31
C ARG A 154 -12.78 1.15 2.91
N GLY A 155 -11.64 0.47 3.04
CA GLY A 155 -11.51 -0.96 2.80
C GLY A 155 -11.20 -1.70 4.10
N ARG A 156 -11.80 -2.88 4.28
CA ARG A 156 -11.49 -3.79 5.39
C ARG A 156 -11.32 -5.21 4.87
N LEU A 157 -10.21 -5.83 5.22
CA LEU A 157 -9.98 -7.27 5.15
C LEU A 157 -10.25 -7.87 6.53
N ASN A 158 -11.12 -8.87 6.59
CA ASN A 158 -11.24 -9.75 7.74
C ASN A 158 -10.63 -11.10 7.37
N ASN A 159 -9.39 -11.34 7.77
CA ASN A 159 -8.68 -12.57 7.44
C ASN A 159 -9.13 -13.71 8.34
N ARG A 160 -9.29 -14.92 7.80
CA ARG A 160 -9.65 -16.15 8.54
C ARG A 160 -9.01 -17.37 7.89
N ARG A 161 -7.71 -17.27 7.61
CA ARG A 161 -6.95 -18.36 6.98
C ARG A 161 -6.77 -19.52 7.94
N GLY A 162 -6.83 -20.73 7.39
CA GLY A 162 -6.47 -21.94 8.12
C GLY A 162 -4.95 -22.12 8.26
N ASP A 163 -4.17 -21.50 7.38
CA ASP A 163 -2.72 -21.42 7.49
C ASP A 163 -2.33 -20.32 8.48
N THR A 164 -1.80 -20.72 9.63
CA THR A 164 -1.40 -19.86 10.76
C THR A 164 0.06 -19.43 10.71
N THR A 165 0.77 -19.69 9.61
CA THR A 165 2.16 -19.27 9.46
C THR A 165 2.24 -17.74 9.43
N GLN A 166 3.02 -17.15 10.34
CA GLN A 166 3.34 -15.72 10.25
C GLN A 166 4.37 -15.50 9.14
N TYR A 167 3.91 -14.95 8.02
CA TYR A 167 4.76 -14.60 6.90
C TYR A 167 5.40 -13.22 7.11
N ARG A 168 6.56 -13.00 6.47
CA ARG A 168 7.17 -11.67 6.40
C ARG A 168 6.18 -10.64 5.82
N PRO A 169 6.41 -9.33 6.05
CA PRO A 169 5.59 -8.29 5.43
C PRO A 169 5.55 -8.36 3.89
N PHE A 170 4.38 -8.10 3.31
CA PHE A 170 4.15 -7.96 1.86
C PHE A 170 3.60 -6.56 1.54
N HIS A 171 3.84 -6.10 0.31
CA HIS A 171 3.20 -4.87 -0.20
C HIS A 171 1.71 -5.11 -0.45
N GLN A 172 0.87 -4.18 -0.02
CA GLN A 172 -0.59 -4.20 -0.12
C GLN A 172 -1.06 -3.05 -1.00
N GLU A 173 -1.97 -3.32 -1.94
CA GLU A 173 -2.61 -2.30 -2.77
C GLU A 173 -3.82 -1.72 -2.04
N VAL A 174 -3.76 -0.44 -1.63
CA VAL A 174 -4.73 0.14 -0.69
C VAL A 174 -5.42 1.41 -1.21
N PRO A 175 -6.18 1.39 -2.32
CA PRO A 175 -6.47 0.28 -3.24
C PRO A 175 -5.63 0.32 -4.52
N ALA A 176 -5.79 -0.67 -5.39
CA ALA A 176 -5.40 -0.54 -6.80
C ALA A 176 -6.38 0.38 -7.54
N VAL A 177 -5.91 1.23 -8.45
CA VAL A 177 -6.71 2.18 -9.23
C VAL A 177 -6.35 2.07 -10.70
N TYR A 178 -7.32 1.71 -11.53
CA TYR A 178 -7.15 1.61 -12.98
C TYR A 178 -8.06 2.58 -13.74
N THR A 179 -7.45 3.47 -14.52
CA THR A 179 -8.20 4.39 -15.40
C THR A 179 -8.17 3.93 -16.84
N ASN A 180 -9.15 4.40 -17.61
CA ASN A 180 -9.17 4.26 -19.06
C ASN A 180 -8.04 5.01 -19.73
N GLY A 181 -7.71 4.60 -20.97
CA GLY A 181 -6.53 5.08 -21.68
C GLY A 181 -6.51 6.59 -21.99
N VAL A 182 -7.62 7.29 -21.83
CA VAL A 182 -7.68 8.77 -21.92
C VAL A 182 -6.91 9.43 -20.77
N TRP A 183 -7.03 8.92 -19.55
CA TRP A 183 -6.39 9.47 -18.33
C TRP A 183 -5.03 8.83 -18.09
N HIS A 184 -4.10 9.15 -18.97
CA HIS A 184 -2.85 8.43 -19.12
C HIS A 184 -1.62 9.15 -18.52
N ARG A 185 -1.79 10.39 -18.06
CA ARG A 185 -0.74 11.17 -17.41
C ARG A 185 -0.78 10.89 -15.91
N LEU A 186 0.16 10.10 -15.44
CA LEU A 186 0.33 9.82 -14.01
C LEU A 186 1.16 10.93 -13.38
N MET A 187 0.57 11.75 -12.54
CA MET A 187 1.14 12.98 -11.99
C MET A 187 1.24 12.91 -10.47
N THR A 188 2.35 13.40 -9.89
CA THR A 188 2.55 13.54 -8.44
C THR A 188 3.59 14.61 -8.15
N TYR A 189 3.74 15.00 -6.89
CA TYR A 189 4.95 15.65 -6.39
C TYR A 189 5.87 14.62 -5.73
N VAL A 190 7.16 14.63 -6.07
CA VAL A 190 8.18 13.71 -5.52
C VAL A 190 9.31 14.43 -4.78
N GLY A 191 9.30 15.77 -4.76
CA GLY A 191 10.41 16.54 -4.20
C GLY A 191 10.50 16.47 -2.67
N GLU A 192 11.59 17.00 -2.14
CA GLU A 192 11.90 16.96 -0.71
C GLU A 192 11.28 18.12 0.09
N ARG A 193 10.54 19.03 -0.57
CA ARG A 193 9.90 20.18 0.07
C ARG A 193 8.41 20.15 -0.24
N PRO A 194 7.64 19.22 0.38
CA PRO A 194 6.23 19.09 0.11
C PRO A 194 5.49 20.39 0.46
N PHE A 195 4.44 20.69 -0.30
CA PHE A 195 3.57 21.85 -0.08
C PHE A 195 4.27 23.21 -0.24
N THR A 196 5.36 23.29 -1.02
CA THR A 196 5.99 24.57 -1.42
C THR A 196 5.73 24.95 -2.88
N ASP A 197 4.68 24.38 -3.49
CA ASP A 197 4.34 24.57 -4.91
C ASP A 197 5.47 24.23 -5.88
N GLY A 198 6.37 23.34 -5.48
CA GLY A 198 7.40 22.80 -6.36
C GLY A 198 6.79 22.06 -7.56
N PRO A 199 7.56 21.88 -8.65
CA PRO A 199 7.05 21.33 -9.90
C PRO A 199 6.52 19.90 -9.72
N LEU A 200 5.45 19.58 -10.43
CA LEU A 200 4.92 18.21 -10.51
C LEU A 200 5.76 17.36 -11.48
N THR A 201 5.81 16.07 -11.19
CA THR A 201 6.46 15.06 -12.00
C THR A 201 5.40 14.20 -12.69
N GLU A 202 5.55 14.02 -14.00
CA GLU A 202 4.84 12.94 -14.69
C GLU A 202 5.64 11.64 -14.54
N VAL A 203 5.07 10.66 -13.86
CA VAL A 203 5.62 9.32 -13.71
C VAL A 203 5.54 8.62 -15.06
N ARG A 204 6.65 8.63 -15.79
CA ARG A 204 6.77 7.93 -17.07
C ARG A 204 7.60 6.67 -16.91
N LYS A 205 7.19 5.62 -17.62
CA LYS A 205 8.01 4.44 -17.79
C LYS A 205 9.30 4.82 -18.53
N THR A 206 10.45 4.48 -17.95
CA THR A 206 11.70 4.47 -18.70
C THR A 206 11.80 3.16 -19.48
N ALA A 207 12.23 3.22 -20.74
CA ALA A 207 12.04 2.17 -21.75
C ALA A 207 12.77 0.81 -21.50
N ARG A 208 13.37 0.59 -20.32
CA ARG A 208 14.32 -0.52 -20.09
C ARG A 208 13.80 -1.70 -19.26
N GLU A 209 12.56 -1.69 -18.77
CA GLU A 209 12.03 -2.82 -17.97
C GLU A 209 10.82 -3.53 -18.58
N PRO A 210 10.73 -4.88 -18.42
CA PRO A 210 9.58 -5.66 -18.86
C PRO A 210 8.33 -5.38 -18.03
N TRP A 211 8.46 -4.93 -16.78
CA TRP A 211 7.33 -4.56 -15.92
C TRP A 211 6.84 -3.14 -16.26
N PRO A 212 5.51 -2.90 -16.36
CA PRO A 212 5.01 -1.60 -16.80
C PRO A 212 4.97 -0.54 -15.68
N TRP A 213 5.09 -0.93 -14.40
CA TRP A 213 4.93 -0.02 -13.26
C TRP A 213 6.27 0.46 -12.70
N SER A 214 6.34 1.76 -12.46
CA SER A 214 7.38 2.43 -11.69
C SER A 214 7.01 2.48 -10.20
N LYS A 215 8.00 2.81 -9.37
CA LYS A 215 7.86 3.03 -7.93
C LYS A 215 8.41 4.39 -7.56
N TRP A 216 7.77 5.10 -6.65
CA TRP A 216 8.27 6.40 -6.18
C TRP A 216 7.80 6.69 -4.77
N LEU A 217 8.40 7.73 -4.19
CA LEU A 217 7.88 8.36 -2.98
C LEU A 217 7.11 9.64 -3.32
N ALA A 218 5.90 9.77 -2.79
CA ALA A 218 5.09 10.97 -2.87
C ALA A 218 5.09 11.67 -1.51
N SER A 219 5.97 12.65 -1.32
CA SER A 219 6.09 13.43 -0.08
C SER A 219 4.83 14.22 0.29
N GLU A 220 3.89 14.38 -0.66
CA GLU A 220 2.57 14.98 -0.44
C GLU A 220 1.43 13.94 -0.29
N SER A 221 1.74 12.64 -0.28
CA SER A 221 0.78 11.53 -0.08
C SER A 221 -0.38 11.46 -1.08
N TRP A 222 -0.15 11.86 -2.33
CA TRP A 222 -1.14 11.73 -3.41
C TRP A 222 -0.50 11.39 -4.75
N ALA A 223 -1.28 10.83 -5.66
CA ALA A 223 -0.95 10.71 -7.09
C ALA A 223 -2.23 10.76 -7.93
N ALA A 224 -2.14 11.14 -9.20
CA ALA A 224 -3.31 11.32 -10.06
C ALA A 224 -3.12 10.80 -11.48
N LEU A 225 -4.18 10.25 -12.05
CA LEU A 225 -4.27 9.90 -13.48
C LEU A 225 -5.18 10.92 -14.15
N VAL A 226 -4.59 11.73 -15.02
CA VAL A 226 -5.27 12.85 -15.70
C VAL A 226 -5.12 12.77 -17.21
N ASP A 227 -6.01 13.45 -17.92
CA ASP A 227 -5.93 13.66 -19.36
C ASP A 227 -4.94 14.78 -19.73
N GLU A 228 -4.86 15.12 -21.02
CA GLU A 228 -4.00 16.20 -21.52
C GLU A 228 -4.36 17.57 -20.93
N THR A 229 -5.61 17.80 -20.54
CA THR A 229 -6.05 19.05 -19.90
C THR A 229 -5.72 19.11 -18.41
N GLY A 230 -5.20 18.02 -17.85
CA GLY A 230 -4.93 17.91 -16.42
C GLY A 230 -6.19 17.63 -15.61
N TRP A 231 -7.24 17.09 -16.22
CA TRP A 231 -8.47 16.68 -15.52
C TRP A 231 -8.54 15.15 -15.41
N GLY A 232 -9.01 14.64 -14.28
CA GLY A 232 -9.13 13.20 -14.06
C GLY A 232 -9.42 12.83 -12.61
N ILE A 233 -8.74 11.81 -12.11
CA ILE A 233 -8.93 11.30 -10.75
C ILE A 233 -7.58 11.21 -10.00
N GLY A 234 -7.56 11.78 -8.81
CA GLY A 234 -6.47 11.65 -7.84
C GLY A 234 -6.85 10.71 -6.71
N VAL A 235 -5.86 9.98 -6.18
CA VAL A 235 -5.98 9.27 -4.91
C VAL A 235 -5.06 9.95 -3.89
N TRP A 236 -5.63 10.36 -2.77
CA TRP A 236 -4.91 10.79 -1.58
C TRP A 236 -5.13 9.75 -0.49
N HIS A 237 -4.04 9.25 0.08
CA HIS A 237 -4.10 8.34 1.21
C HIS A 237 -3.31 8.94 2.37
N PRO A 238 -3.94 9.24 3.51
CA PRO A 238 -3.24 9.82 4.65
C PRO A 238 -2.14 8.85 5.11
N GLY A 239 -0.92 9.37 5.28
CA GLY A 239 0.20 8.58 5.82
C GLY A 239 0.86 7.61 4.85
N VAL A 240 0.41 7.49 3.61
CA VAL A 240 1.11 6.69 2.58
C VAL A 240 2.04 7.57 1.78
N TYR A 241 3.28 7.10 1.64
CA TYR A 241 4.31 7.78 0.87
C TYR A 241 4.85 6.93 -0.28
N GLU A 242 4.77 5.60 -0.23
CA GLU A 242 5.15 4.73 -1.34
C GLU A 242 3.98 4.55 -2.30
N TYR A 243 4.24 4.75 -3.60
CA TYR A 243 3.26 4.54 -4.66
C TYR A 243 3.86 3.73 -5.80
N HIS A 244 3.08 2.82 -6.35
CA HIS A 244 3.41 2.09 -7.58
C HIS A 244 2.42 2.48 -8.67
N GLY A 245 2.86 2.52 -9.92
CA GLY A 245 2.01 3.01 -11.00
C GLY A 245 2.70 3.20 -12.34
N GLY A 246 1.90 3.42 -13.37
CA GLY A 246 2.37 3.70 -14.72
C GLY A 246 1.23 3.69 -15.73
N PHE A 247 1.59 3.48 -16.99
CA PHE A 247 0.63 3.36 -18.08
C PHE A 247 0.97 2.18 -18.99
N ALA A 248 -0.03 1.40 -19.37
CA ALA A 248 0.08 0.27 -20.29
C ALA A 248 -0.76 0.50 -21.55
N GLY A 249 -0.23 0.12 -22.72
CA GLY A 249 -0.92 0.26 -24.02
C GLY A 249 -0.75 1.65 -24.65
N ARG A 250 -1.67 2.00 -25.57
CA ARG A 250 -1.63 3.27 -26.32
C ARG A 250 -2.25 4.41 -25.50
N ARG A 251 -1.44 5.43 -25.18
CA ARG A 251 -1.86 6.64 -24.45
C ARG A 251 -2.92 7.42 -25.24
N GLY A 252 -3.88 8.00 -24.52
CA GLY A 252 -4.92 8.88 -25.07
C GLY A 252 -6.08 8.16 -25.77
N SER A 253 -6.15 6.84 -25.71
CA SER A 253 -7.21 6.06 -26.38
C SER A 253 -7.60 4.82 -25.58
N GLY A 254 -8.86 4.40 -25.67
CA GLY A 254 -9.39 3.20 -25.02
C GLY A 254 -10.34 3.55 -23.87
N GLY A 255 -11.49 2.87 -23.85
CA GLY A 255 -12.54 2.99 -22.83
C GLY A 255 -12.54 1.82 -21.84
N PRO A 256 -13.64 1.67 -21.08
CA PRO A 256 -13.75 0.73 -19.96
C PRO A 256 -13.44 -0.73 -20.31
N LYS A 257 -13.63 -1.14 -21.56
CA LYS A 257 -13.44 -2.53 -22.00
C LYS A 257 -12.25 -2.68 -22.95
N ASP A 258 -11.33 -1.72 -22.97
CA ASP A 258 -10.13 -1.75 -23.82
C ASP A 258 -8.86 -2.01 -23.01
N GLY A 259 -7.85 -2.54 -23.71
CA GLY A 259 -6.55 -2.88 -23.14
C GLY A 259 -5.72 -1.70 -22.57
N PRO A 260 -5.70 -0.48 -23.16
CA PRO A 260 -4.92 0.62 -22.63
C PRO A 260 -5.44 1.13 -21.27
N THR A 261 -4.55 1.32 -20.31
CA THR A 261 -4.92 1.69 -18.94
C THR A 261 -3.82 2.43 -18.20
N GLY A 262 -4.22 3.42 -17.40
CA GLY A 262 -3.40 3.98 -16.34
C GLY A 262 -3.56 3.16 -15.07
N TYR A 263 -2.47 3.00 -14.31
CA TYR A 263 -2.47 2.31 -13.03
C TYR A 263 -1.78 3.16 -11.98
N VAL A 264 -2.36 3.24 -10.79
CA VAL A 264 -1.73 3.78 -9.59
C VAL A 264 -2.24 3.06 -8.36
N SER A 265 -1.39 2.89 -7.36
CA SER A 265 -1.80 2.41 -6.06
C SER A 265 -0.92 3.01 -4.95
N PRO A 266 -1.52 3.59 -3.89
CA PRO A 266 -0.82 3.79 -2.62
C PRO A 266 -0.45 2.43 -2.01
N MET A 267 0.78 2.31 -1.51
CA MET A 267 1.33 1.07 -0.96
C MET A 267 1.50 1.13 0.55
N HIS A 268 0.95 0.12 1.23
CA HIS A 268 1.43 -0.28 2.55
C HIS A 268 2.32 -1.51 2.44
N THR A 269 3.23 -1.69 3.39
CA THR A 269 3.92 -2.97 3.58
C THR A 269 3.52 -3.49 4.95
N ASP A 270 2.91 -4.67 5.02
CA ASP A 270 2.34 -5.16 6.29
C ASP A 270 2.39 -6.69 6.43
N VAL A 271 2.34 -7.14 7.68
CA VAL A 271 2.14 -8.54 8.08
C VAL A 271 0.64 -8.80 8.18
N LEU A 272 0.11 -9.59 7.26
CA LEU A 272 -1.27 -10.06 7.34
C LEU A 272 -1.31 -11.40 8.07
N ASP A 273 -1.46 -11.34 9.40
CA ASP A 273 -1.70 -12.53 10.23
C ASP A 273 -2.97 -13.26 9.76
N HIS A 274 -3.04 -14.55 10.07
CA HIS A 274 -4.09 -15.43 9.53
C HIS A 274 -5.53 -15.00 9.93
N ASP A 275 -5.66 -14.26 11.03
CA ASP A 275 -6.90 -13.80 11.65
C ASP A 275 -7.00 -12.26 11.81
N ILE A 276 -6.12 -11.51 11.14
CA ILE A 276 -6.09 -10.04 11.22
C ILE A 276 -7.39 -9.38 10.71
N VAL A 277 -7.78 -8.29 11.38
CA VAL A 277 -8.69 -7.28 10.80
C VAL A 277 -7.82 -6.12 10.32
N TYR A 278 -7.70 -5.97 9.00
CA TYR A 278 -6.88 -4.94 8.38
C TYR A 278 -7.79 -3.89 7.73
N GLU A 279 -7.62 -2.62 8.12
CA GLU A 279 -8.40 -1.50 7.60
C GLU A 279 -7.52 -0.42 7.00
N TYR A 280 -8.04 0.26 5.98
CA TYR A 280 -7.47 1.49 5.46
C TYR A 280 -8.56 2.41 4.93
N SER A 281 -8.24 3.70 4.79
CA SER A 281 -9.12 4.69 4.18
C SER A 281 -8.31 5.63 3.30
N CYS A 282 -8.82 5.90 2.10
CA CYS A 282 -8.30 6.92 1.19
C CYS A 282 -9.44 7.80 0.67
N VAL A 283 -9.08 8.90 0.03
CA VAL A 283 -10.04 9.77 -0.66
C VAL A 283 -9.64 9.87 -2.12
N PHE A 284 -10.65 9.76 -2.97
CA PHE A 284 -10.54 10.03 -4.39
C PHE A 284 -11.08 11.40 -4.71
N VAL A 285 -10.34 12.17 -5.49
CA VAL A 285 -10.69 13.53 -5.89
C VAL A 285 -10.84 13.55 -7.40
N VAL A 286 -12.05 13.83 -7.89
CA VAL A 286 -12.35 13.95 -9.32
C VAL A 286 -12.29 15.41 -9.71
N GLY A 287 -11.39 15.80 -10.61
CA GLY A 287 -11.23 17.20 -10.96
C GLY A 287 -9.92 17.55 -11.64
N SER A 288 -9.55 18.82 -11.56
CA SER A 288 -8.28 19.33 -12.08
C SER A 288 -7.11 18.91 -11.19
N LEU A 289 -5.92 18.79 -11.80
CA LEU A 289 -4.68 18.47 -11.11
C LEU A 289 -4.36 19.46 -9.98
N THR A 290 -4.69 20.75 -10.18
CA THR A 290 -4.57 21.78 -9.15
C THR A 290 -5.49 21.49 -7.96
N GLY A 291 -6.77 21.18 -8.22
CA GLY A 291 -7.73 20.85 -7.17
C GLY A 291 -7.35 19.57 -6.39
N ILE A 292 -6.84 18.56 -7.09
CA ILE A 292 -6.34 17.32 -6.47
C ILE A 292 -5.18 17.62 -5.51
N ARG A 293 -4.16 18.37 -5.96
CA ARG A 293 -3.03 18.74 -5.12
C ARG A 293 -3.44 19.62 -3.94
N GLN A 294 -4.36 20.56 -4.18
CA GLN A 294 -4.90 21.43 -3.14
C GLN A 294 -5.60 20.60 -2.05
N TYR A 295 -6.45 19.64 -2.42
CA TYR A 295 -7.09 18.74 -1.47
C TYR A 295 -6.05 18.02 -0.60
N ALA A 296 -5.01 17.45 -1.22
CA ALA A 296 -3.94 16.77 -0.49
C ALA A 296 -3.18 17.71 0.46
N ARG A 297 -2.94 18.97 0.07
CA ARG A 297 -2.30 19.99 0.91
C ARG A 297 -3.15 20.29 2.15
N GLU A 298 -4.42 20.59 1.95
CA GLU A 298 -5.35 20.96 3.03
C GLU A 298 -5.52 19.83 4.05
N HIS A 299 -5.63 18.58 3.58
CA HIS A 299 -5.87 17.43 4.45
C HIS A 299 -4.58 16.88 5.09
N ASN A 300 -3.40 17.08 4.47
CA ASN A 300 -2.15 16.77 5.17
C ASN A 300 -1.82 17.79 6.27
N ALA A 301 -2.23 19.06 6.15
CA ALA A 301 -2.01 20.08 7.17
C ALA A 301 -2.74 19.77 8.50
N GLN A 302 -3.78 18.94 8.46
CA GLN A 302 -4.54 18.49 9.63
C GLN A 302 -3.86 17.32 10.37
N ARG A 303 -2.81 16.72 9.78
CA ARG A 303 -2.13 15.57 10.38
C ARG A 303 -1.21 16.00 11.53
N PRO A 304 -1.04 15.15 12.56
CA PRO A 304 -0.08 15.41 13.62
C PRO A 304 1.32 15.70 13.06
N ALA A 305 1.94 16.74 13.60
CA ALA A 305 3.30 17.14 13.26
C ALA A 305 4.34 16.09 13.68
N SER A 306 4.12 15.45 14.83
CA SER A 306 5.00 14.41 15.37
C SER A 306 4.75 13.05 14.73
N LEU A 307 5.82 12.30 14.49
CA LEU A 307 5.74 10.90 14.08
C LEU A 307 5.86 10.04 15.33
N THR A 308 4.73 9.52 15.81
CA THR A 308 4.67 8.59 16.94
C THR A 308 3.92 7.36 16.54
N TRP A 309 4.53 6.21 16.83
CA TRP A 309 3.91 4.90 16.73
C TRP A 309 3.73 4.32 18.13
N ALA A 310 2.48 4.14 18.53
CA ALA A 310 2.10 3.51 19.79
C ALA A 310 1.42 2.18 19.46
N PHE A 311 2.08 1.07 19.78
CA PHE A 311 1.67 -0.27 19.37
C PHE A 311 0.57 -0.82 20.29
N GLU A 312 -0.47 -0.02 20.53
CA GLU A 312 -1.53 -0.33 21.49
C GLU A 312 -2.45 -1.46 21.00
N ALA A 313 -2.78 -1.44 19.71
CA ALA A 313 -3.77 -2.34 19.11
C ALA A 313 -3.32 -2.96 17.78
N ASP A 314 -2.27 -2.44 17.14
CA ASP A 314 -1.72 -2.96 15.89
C ASP A 314 -0.21 -2.62 15.76
N ARG A 315 0.38 -3.05 14.64
CA ARG A 315 1.80 -2.80 14.33
C ARG A 315 2.04 -1.44 13.68
N GLN A 316 1.01 -0.70 13.31
CA GLN A 316 1.09 0.53 12.52
C GLN A 316 2.04 0.39 11.31
N HIS A 317 1.92 -0.74 10.61
CA HIS A 317 2.73 -1.13 9.44
C HIS A 317 4.23 -1.36 9.72
N TRP A 318 4.66 -1.43 10.98
CA TRP A 318 6.01 -1.87 11.31
C TRP A 318 6.15 -3.37 11.04
N GLY A 319 7.25 -3.73 10.38
CA GLY A 319 7.52 -5.10 9.94
C GLY A 319 8.75 -5.69 10.60
N ILE A 320 8.67 -6.95 11.02
CA ILE A 320 9.80 -7.69 11.56
C ILE A 320 10.51 -8.47 10.46
N ARG A 321 11.84 -8.49 10.49
CA ARG A 321 12.67 -9.36 9.66
C ARG A 321 13.49 -10.32 10.52
N ASN A 322 13.66 -11.53 10.02
CA ASN A 322 14.42 -12.62 10.65
C ASN A 322 13.93 -13.06 12.04
N ALA A 323 12.74 -12.61 12.46
CA ALA A 323 12.05 -13.02 13.67
C ALA A 323 10.54 -12.98 13.43
N VAL A 324 9.77 -13.41 14.43
CA VAL A 324 8.31 -13.33 14.49
C VAL A 324 7.92 -12.59 15.76
N ASP A 325 6.74 -11.99 15.78
CA ASP A 325 6.13 -11.51 17.02
C ASP A 325 5.02 -12.43 17.52
N GLY A 326 4.33 -11.99 18.57
CA GLY A 326 3.19 -12.69 19.17
C GLY A 326 1.96 -12.87 18.26
N GLY A 327 1.95 -12.32 17.05
CA GLY A 327 0.80 -12.40 16.14
C GLY A 327 -0.29 -11.37 16.44
N TRP A 328 -1.46 -11.57 15.85
CA TRP A 328 -2.64 -10.75 16.07
C TRP A 328 -3.54 -11.40 17.15
N PRO A 329 -4.22 -10.61 18.01
CA PRO A 329 -4.17 -9.15 18.12
C PRO A 329 -2.92 -8.64 18.83
N ILE A 330 -2.50 -7.43 18.47
CA ILE A 330 -1.48 -6.69 19.22
C ILE A 330 -2.12 -6.07 20.46
N ALA A 331 -1.43 -6.14 21.60
CA ALA A 331 -1.92 -5.63 22.88
C ALA A 331 -0.81 -4.88 23.62
N GLY A 332 -0.81 -3.55 23.49
CA GLY A 332 0.07 -2.64 24.24
C GLY A 332 1.55 -2.74 23.88
N GLY A 333 1.94 -3.45 22.82
CA GLY A 333 3.32 -3.60 22.39
C GLY A 333 3.51 -4.74 21.38
N ILE A 334 4.60 -4.65 20.61
CA ILE A 334 5.08 -5.72 19.74
C ILE A 334 6.06 -6.58 20.55
N ASP A 335 5.68 -7.83 20.82
CA ASP A 335 6.54 -8.83 21.49
C ASP A 335 7.29 -9.66 20.46
N VAL A 336 8.60 -9.49 20.35
CA VAL A 336 9.44 -10.18 19.38
C VAL A 336 10.19 -11.32 20.05
N ALA A 337 10.00 -12.54 19.54
CA ALA A 337 10.80 -13.70 19.92
C ALA A 337 12.06 -13.78 19.05
N LEU A 338 13.23 -13.82 19.68
CA LEU A 338 14.52 -13.88 18.99
C LEU A 338 15.03 -15.33 18.92
N ASP A 339 15.62 -15.69 17.78
CA ASP A 339 16.01 -17.07 17.49
C ASP A 339 17.49 -17.24 17.12
N GLY A 340 18.32 -16.23 17.43
CA GLY A 340 19.74 -16.21 17.10
C GLY A 340 20.09 -15.51 15.78
N ARG A 341 19.11 -15.20 14.93
CA ARG A 341 19.33 -14.39 13.73
C ARG A 341 19.31 -12.90 14.07
N ARG A 342 20.02 -12.10 13.29
CA ARG A 342 19.97 -10.62 13.40
C ARG A 342 18.59 -10.13 12.96
N ALA A 343 17.71 -9.98 13.94
CA ALA A 343 16.35 -9.51 13.75
C ALA A 343 16.29 -7.99 13.68
N THR A 344 15.37 -7.47 12.87
CA THR A 344 15.14 -6.04 12.74
C THR A 344 13.66 -5.71 12.78
N LEU A 345 13.34 -4.53 13.30
CA LEU A 345 12.02 -3.91 13.25
C LEU A 345 12.10 -2.70 12.33
N ASP A 346 11.39 -2.75 11.21
CA ASP A 346 11.46 -1.77 10.12
C ASP A 346 10.17 -0.93 10.09
N SER A 347 10.30 0.38 9.99
CA SER A 347 9.14 1.28 9.88
C SER A 347 8.49 1.20 8.50
N PRO A 348 7.22 1.63 8.36
CA PRO A 348 6.68 1.98 7.05
C PRO A 348 7.47 3.11 6.39
N PHE A 349 7.19 3.35 5.10
CA PHE A 349 7.59 4.60 4.45
C PHE A 349 6.85 5.77 5.07
N VAL A 350 7.60 6.71 5.62
CA VAL A 350 7.10 8.00 6.11
C VAL A 350 7.96 9.14 5.54
N PHE A 351 7.75 10.38 5.96
CA PHE A 351 8.54 11.52 5.50
C PHE A 351 8.82 12.49 6.64
N TRP A 352 10.07 12.93 6.78
CA TRP A 352 10.44 14.02 7.67
C TRP A 352 11.75 14.68 7.24
N GLN A 353 12.01 15.89 7.78
CA GLN A 353 13.30 16.55 7.66
C GLN A 353 14.16 16.25 8.89
N ALA A 354 15.41 15.83 8.66
CA ALA A 354 16.32 15.42 9.72
C ALA A 354 16.55 16.52 10.77
N ASP A 355 16.76 17.77 10.32
CA ASP A 355 17.02 18.93 11.18
C ASP A 355 15.83 19.29 12.08
N GLN A 356 14.61 18.92 11.68
CA GLN A 356 13.41 19.15 12.47
C GLN A 356 13.18 18.08 13.54
N THR A 357 13.81 16.90 13.43
CA THR A 357 13.57 15.74 14.32
C THR A 357 14.87 15.02 14.71
N PRO A 358 15.75 15.66 15.52
CA PRO A 358 17.07 15.12 15.84
C PRO A 358 17.04 13.99 16.87
N THR A 359 15.91 13.78 17.56
CA THR A 359 15.80 12.86 18.70
C THR A 359 14.77 11.78 18.42
N LEU A 360 15.16 10.52 18.65
CA LEU A 360 14.27 9.37 18.65
C LEU A 360 14.09 8.89 20.09
N ARG A 361 12.84 8.61 20.47
CA ARG A 361 12.50 7.89 21.70
C ARG A 361 11.94 6.52 21.39
N ILE A 362 12.38 5.52 22.15
CA ILE A 362 11.91 4.14 22.04
C ILE A 362 11.56 3.65 23.44
N ARG A 363 10.30 3.31 23.66
CA ARG A 363 9.86 2.63 24.87
C ARG A 363 9.89 1.13 24.63
N ALA A 364 10.88 0.46 25.21
CA ALA A 364 11.11 -0.97 24.99
C ALA A 364 11.73 -1.66 26.22
N SER A 365 11.57 -2.98 26.29
CA SER A 365 12.30 -3.84 27.23
C SER A 365 13.10 -4.87 26.46
N PHE A 366 14.35 -5.09 26.87
CA PHE A 366 15.24 -6.06 26.25
C PHE A 366 15.56 -7.16 27.26
N LYS A 367 15.40 -8.42 26.83
CA LYS A 367 15.89 -9.60 27.53
C LYS A 367 16.79 -10.36 26.57
N THR A 368 18.02 -9.87 26.43
CA THR A 368 19.00 -10.33 25.45
C THR A 368 20.38 -10.50 26.09
N LYS A 369 21.29 -11.23 25.43
CA LYS A 369 22.71 -11.22 25.83
C LYS A 369 23.49 -10.00 25.32
N GLY A 370 23.21 -9.55 24.09
CA GLY A 370 23.84 -8.37 23.50
C GLY A 370 23.38 -7.08 24.17
N ARG A 371 24.30 -6.14 24.41
CA ARG A 371 24.06 -4.88 25.16
C ARG A 371 23.90 -3.64 24.29
N GLU A 372 23.88 -3.81 22.98
CA GLU A 372 23.77 -2.73 22.02
C GLU A 372 22.72 -3.08 20.97
N ALA A 373 21.68 -2.27 20.88
CA ALA A 373 20.82 -2.19 19.72
C ALA A 373 21.35 -1.10 18.78
N ARG A 374 20.85 -1.04 17.55
CA ARG A 374 21.29 -0.02 16.59
C ARG A 374 20.11 0.57 15.84
N VAL A 375 20.07 1.90 15.78
CA VAL A 375 19.06 2.64 15.04
C VAL A 375 19.65 3.06 13.70
N PHE A 376 18.95 2.74 12.62
CA PHE A 376 19.28 3.15 11.26
C PHE A 376 18.18 4.05 10.70
N TRP A 377 18.54 4.88 9.72
CA TRP A 377 17.58 5.70 8.97
C TRP A 377 17.79 5.57 7.46
N ARG A 378 16.69 5.69 6.73
CA ARG A 378 16.64 5.62 5.28
C ARG A 378 16.58 7.02 4.67
N PRO A 379 17.50 7.39 3.77
CA PRO A 379 17.42 8.66 3.05
C PRO A 379 16.16 8.68 2.16
N TYR A 380 15.56 9.84 1.95
CA TYR A 380 14.49 10.00 0.95
C TYR A 380 15.08 9.96 -0.46
N SER A 381 14.26 9.58 -1.45
CA SER A 381 14.60 9.67 -2.87
C SER A 381 13.50 10.42 -3.60
N ALA A 382 13.89 11.47 -4.33
CA ALA A 382 13.01 12.22 -5.22
C ALA A 382 12.96 11.61 -6.65
N GLU A 383 13.46 10.39 -6.83
CA GLU A 383 13.50 9.72 -8.13
C GLU A 383 12.23 8.87 -8.39
N ILE A 384 11.91 8.75 -9.67
CA ILE A 384 11.01 7.70 -10.16
C ILE A 384 11.86 6.46 -10.45
N HIS A 385 11.61 5.40 -9.70
CA HIS A 385 12.39 4.17 -9.78
C HIS A 385 11.73 3.14 -10.69
N THR A 386 12.59 2.41 -11.40
CA THR A 386 12.24 1.11 -11.95
C THR A 386 12.38 0.04 -10.85
N THR A 387 12.04 -1.23 -11.12
CA THR A 387 12.25 -2.28 -10.11
C THR A 387 13.74 -2.42 -9.78
N ALA A 388 14.61 -2.43 -10.80
CA ALA A 388 16.05 -2.54 -10.61
C ALA A 388 16.62 -1.35 -9.83
N SER A 389 16.29 -0.11 -10.19
CA SER A 389 16.83 1.07 -9.49
C SER A 389 16.27 1.21 -8.07
N TRP A 390 15.03 0.81 -7.82
CA TRP A 390 14.47 0.72 -6.47
C TRP A 390 15.28 -0.25 -5.60
N ASN A 391 15.69 -1.39 -6.15
CA ASN A 391 16.49 -2.37 -5.41
C ASN A 391 17.90 -1.91 -5.13
N ALA A 392 18.52 -1.25 -6.10
CA ALA A 392 19.83 -0.65 -5.92
C ALA A 392 19.78 0.40 -4.81
N TRP A 393 18.77 1.27 -4.82
CA TRP A 393 18.54 2.23 -3.75
C TRP A 393 18.25 1.52 -2.42
N ALA A 394 17.42 0.47 -2.42
CA ALA A 394 17.10 -0.30 -1.22
C ALA A 394 18.29 -1.01 -0.58
N ALA A 395 19.22 -1.49 -1.39
CA ALA A 395 20.47 -2.07 -0.90
C ALA A 395 21.35 -1.05 -0.19
N SER A 396 21.17 0.25 -0.44
CA SER A 396 21.93 1.31 0.20
C SER A 396 21.33 1.80 1.52
N TRP A 397 20.10 1.46 1.90
CA TRP A 397 19.41 2.14 3.01
C TRP A 397 20.13 2.01 4.36
N TRP A 398 20.54 0.79 4.71
CA TRP A 398 20.93 0.42 6.07
C TRP A 398 22.45 0.24 6.18
N THR A 399 23.17 1.34 6.40
CA THR A 399 24.64 1.35 6.51
C THR A 399 25.08 1.77 7.91
N GLU A 400 26.30 1.41 8.28
CA GLU A 400 26.89 1.85 9.55
C GLU A 400 26.99 3.39 9.64
N GLU A 401 27.36 4.04 8.53
CA GLU A 401 27.38 5.51 8.42
C GLU A 401 26.02 6.15 8.74
N ARG A 402 24.90 5.54 8.30
CA ARG A 402 23.53 5.97 8.58
C ARG A 402 22.94 5.24 9.78
N SER A 403 23.72 5.16 10.86
CA SER A 403 23.27 4.52 12.09
C SER A 403 23.84 5.17 13.34
N VAL A 404 23.20 4.92 14.47
CA VAL A 404 23.67 5.26 15.80
C VAL A 404 23.50 4.03 16.69
N ALA A 405 24.54 3.72 17.46
CA ALA A 405 24.49 2.71 18.52
C ALA A 405 23.58 3.19 19.66
N MET A 406 22.76 2.28 20.17
CA MET A 406 21.88 2.50 21.31
C MET A 406 22.21 1.44 22.37
N PRO A 407 22.95 1.80 23.43
CA PRO A 407 23.13 0.93 24.59
C PRO A 407 21.77 0.53 25.18
N VAL A 408 21.61 -0.75 25.51
CA VAL A 408 20.36 -1.28 26.09
C VAL A 408 20.59 -1.94 27.45
N THR A 409 19.55 -1.88 28.28
CA THR A 409 19.49 -2.59 29.56
C THR A 409 18.77 -3.93 29.37
N ASN A 410 19.45 -5.03 29.72
CA ASN A 410 19.00 -6.39 29.44
C ASN A 410 18.33 -7.07 30.64
N ASP A 411 17.58 -6.31 31.43
CA ASP A 411 16.91 -6.79 32.64
C ASP A 411 15.44 -7.16 32.42
N GLY A 412 14.94 -6.99 31.19
CA GLY A 412 13.52 -7.18 30.87
C GLY A 412 12.61 -6.05 31.37
N THR A 413 13.15 -4.96 31.91
CA THR A 413 12.36 -3.82 32.39
C THR A 413 12.05 -2.86 31.24
N MET A 414 10.81 -2.38 31.20
CA MET A 414 10.40 -1.35 30.23
C MET A 414 11.16 -0.05 30.50
N THR A 415 11.88 0.45 29.49
CA THR A 415 12.74 1.63 29.59
C THR A 415 12.46 2.57 28.42
N ASP A 416 12.46 3.88 28.69
CA ASP A 416 12.41 4.92 27.66
C ASP A 416 13.83 5.28 27.21
N TYR A 417 14.26 4.72 26.09
CA TYR A 417 15.55 5.02 25.46
C TYR A 417 15.47 6.31 24.66
N VAL A 418 16.49 7.16 24.77
CA VAL A 418 16.64 8.42 24.02
C VAL A 418 17.87 8.33 23.15
N VAL A 419 17.69 8.48 21.84
CA VAL A 419 18.75 8.38 20.83
C VAL A 419 18.89 9.72 20.13
N ASN A 420 20.06 10.35 20.27
CA ASN A 420 20.41 11.55 19.52
C ASN A 420 20.86 11.15 18.10
N LEU A 421 19.96 11.25 17.12
CA LEU A 421 20.28 10.97 15.72
C LEU A 421 21.10 12.11 15.10
N GLY A 422 20.81 13.35 15.51
CA GLY A 422 21.49 14.56 15.03
C GLY A 422 22.99 14.61 15.35
N GLN A 423 23.50 13.75 16.24
CA GLN A 423 24.94 13.62 16.49
C GLN A 423 25.70 13.05 15.29
N SER A 424 25.03 12.33 14.38
CA SER A 424 25.65 11.80 13.17
C SER A 424 25.57 12.84 12.05
N GLY A 425 26.71 13.19 11.45
CA GLY A 425 26.74 14.05 10.26
C GLY A 425 26.05 13.45 9.03
N ALA A 426 25.73 12.15 9.05
CA ALA A 426 24.95 11.47 8.03
C ALA A 426 23.42 11.56 8.24
N TYR A 427 22.97 12.08 9.39
CA TYR A 427 21.57 12.37 9.66
C TYR A 427 21.23 13.77 9.13
N ARG A 428 20.91 13.85 7.83
CA ARG A 428 20.68 15.13 7.12
C ARG A 428 19.67 14.99 5.99
N GLY A 429 19.02 16.10 5.65
CA GLY A 429 18.07 16.20 4.54
C GLY A 429 16.75 15.47 4.81
N ALA A 430 16.01 15.17 3.73
CA ALA A 430 14.77 14.43 3.81
C ALA A 430 15.04 12.94 4.06
N LEU A 431 14.29 12.36 4.99
CA LEU A 431 14.38 10.96 5.40
C LEU A 431 13.02 10.29 5.29
N CYS A 432 13.00 8.95 5.15
CA CYS A 432 11.76 8.24 4.88
C CYS A 432 11.55 6.89 5.55
N GLY A 433 12.39 6.52 6.52
CA GLY A 433 12.13 5.32 7.31
C GLY A 433 13.20 5.06 8.36
N LEU A 434 12.84 4.26 9.35
CA LEU A 434 13.68 3.84 10.45
C LEU A 434 13.84 2.32 10.43
N ARG A 435 14.94 1.84 11.01
CA ARG A 435 15.11 0.43 11.36
C ARG A 435 15.76 0.35 12.73
N ILE A 436 15.21 -0.51 13.58
CA ILE A 436 15.86 -0.93 14.83
C ILE A 436 16.46 -2.31 14.57
N GLY A 437 17.79 -2.38 14.57
CA GLY A 437 18.51 -3.64 14.69
C GLY A 437 18.56 -4.05 16.16
N PHE A 438 17.96 -5.21 16.47
CA PHE A 438 18.01 -5.73 17.82
C PHE A 438 19.42 -6.21 18.18
N PRO A 439 19.75 -6.27 19.48
CA PRO A 439 21.04 -6.78 19.92
C PRO A 439 21.31 -8.20 19.42
N GLU A 440 22.58 -8.62 19.45
CA GLU A 440 22.91 -10.02 19.30
C GLU A 440 22.15 -10.84 20.34
N ALA A 441 21.46 -11.86 19.86
CA ALA A 441 20.52 -12.63 20.62
C ALA A 441 20.77 -14.11 20.44
N VAL A 442 20.30 -14.90 21.38
CA VAL A 442 20.21 -16.35 21.28
C VAL A 442 18.74 -16.77 21.27
N LYS A 443 18.49 -18.05 21.00
CA LYS A 443 17.15 -18.62 21.19
C LYS A 443 16.69 -18.36 22.64
N GLU A 444 15.41 -18.02 22.80
CA GLU A 444 14.74 -17.64 24.07
C GLU A 444 14.96 -16.18 24.53
N ASP A 445 15.77 -15.39 23.82
CA ASP A 445 15.83 -13.95 24.04
C ASP A 445 14.56 -13.27 23.49
N SER A 446 14.17 -12.15 24.09
CA SER A 446 12.94 -11.43 23.70
C SER A 446 13.12 -9.92 23.78
N VAL A 447 12.36 -9.21 22.93
CA VAL A 447 12.25 -7.75 22.96
C VAL A 447 10.77 -7.38 22.92
N ARG A 448 10.36 -6.44 23.77
CA ARG A 448 9.04 -5.82 23.67
C ARG A 448 9.22 -4.36 23.33
N VAL A 449 8.48 -3.87 22.34
CA VAL A 449 8.47 -2.45 21.96
C VAL A 449 7.04 -1.92 22.10
N GLU A 450 6.82 -0.91 22.93
CA GLU A 450 5.51 -0.30 23.14
C GLU A 450 5.30 0.95 22.29
N ARG A 451 6.37 1.73 22.09
CA ARG A 451 6.29 3.01 21.41
C ARG A 451 7.59 3.43 20.76
N ILE A 452 7.50 4.07 19.60
CA ILE A 452 8.61 4.74 18.91
C ILE A 452 8.16 6.15 18.52
N SER A 453 8.94 7.18 18.81
CA SER A 453 8.59 8.57 18.52
C SER A 453 9.79 9.37 18.01
N LEU A 454 9.63 10.07 16.87
CA LEU A 454 10.55 11.13 16.44
C LEU A 454 10.07 12.47 17.01
N GLU A 455 10.90 13.10 17.83
CA GLU A 455 10.57 14.36 18.51
C GLU A 455 10.93 15.55 17.64
N ARG A 456 9.99 16.50 17.49
CA ARG A 456 10.27 17.76 16.81
C ARG A 456 11.02 18.72 17.72
N VAL A 457 11.92 19.51 17.14
CA VAL A 457 12.54 20.62 17.85
C VAL A 457 11.46 21.62 18.29
N GLY A 458 11.44 21.95 19.58
CA GLY A 458 10.55 22.95 20.14
C GLY A 458 9.12 22.48 20.46
N GLN A 459 8.89 21.17 20.56
CA GLN A 459 7.62 20.57 21.03
C GLN A 459 7.80 19.67 22.24
#